data_AF-A0A528CEC0-F1
#
_entry.id   AF-A0A528CEC0-F1
#
_cell.length_a   1.000
_cell.length_b   1.000
_cell.length_c   1.000
_cell.angle_alpha   90.00
_cell.angle_beta   90.00
_cell.angle_gamma   90.00
#
_symmetry.space_group_name_H-M   'P 1'
#
loop_
_entity.id
_entity.type
_entity.pdbx_description
1 polymer ?
#
loop_
_entity_poly.entity_id
_entity_poly.type
_entity_poly.pdbx_seq_one_letter_code
_entity_poly.pdbx_strand_id
1 'polypeptide(L)' 'VDAGCRPLASARVDIWHCDAQGHYSGYPGQGDGQDVDTSGQSFLRGWQKTDDTGIVSFATIYPGWYRGRTTH' A
#
# COMPACT_ATOMS: atom_id res chain seq x y z
N VAL A 1 17.23 -3.31 5.36
CA VAL A 1 18.68 -3.61 5.49
C VAL A 1 19.16 -4.34 4.24
N ASP A 2 20.46 -4.30 3.95
CA ASP A 2 21.06 -5.16 2.92
C ASP A 2 21.34 -6.58 3.46
N ALA A 3 21.87 -7.46 2.61
CA ALA A 3 22.20 -8.83 2.98
C ALA A 3 23.30 -8.96 4.06
N GLY A 4 24.04 -7.87 4.33
CA GLY A 4 25.05 -7.76 5.39
C GLY A 4 24.50 -7.11 6.66
N CYS A 5 23.18 -7.02 6.81
CA CYS A 5 22.50 -6.39 7.94
C CYS A 5 22.76 -4.89 8.12
N ARG A 6 23.19 -4.18 7.07
CA ARG A 6 23.41 -2.72 7.14
C ARG A 6 22.12 -1.97 6.81
N PRO A 7 21.81 -0.85 7.47
CA PRO A 7 20.73 0.05 7.06
C PRO A 7 20.90 0.50 5.61
N LEU A 8 19.79 0.62 4.88
CA LEU A 8 19.78 1.13 3.52
C LEU A 8 19.20 2.55 3.56
N ALA A 9 20.05 3.56 3.53
CA ALA A 9 19.63 4.96 3.51
C ALA A 9 19.20 5.41 2.11
N SER A 10 18.35 6.44 2.06
CA SER A 10 17.87 7.06 0.81
C SER A 10 17.14 6.16 -0.19
N ALA A 11 16.78 4.93 0.16
CA ALA A 11 15.94 4.06 -0.66
C ALA A 11 14.51 4.58 -0.72
N ARG A 12 13.90 4.53 -1.91
CA ARG A 12 12.47 4.79 -2.09
C ARG A 12 11.69 3.52 -1.77
N VAL A 13 10.72 3.64 -0.88
CA VAL A 13 9.76 2.57 -0.55
C VAL A 13 8.38 3.04 -0.97
N ASP A 14 7.75 2.30 -1.87
CA ASP A 14 6.38 2.52 -2.30
C ASP A 14 5.48 1.47 -1.65
N ILE A 15 4.36 1.89 -1.07
CA ILE A 15 3.32 0.99 -0.54
C ILE A 15 1.96 1.35 -1.16
N TRP A 16 1.13 0.33 -1.29
CA TRP A 16 -0.27 0.46 -1.63
C TRP A 16 -1.06 -0.69 -1.01
N HIS A 17 -2.29 -0.41 -0.58
CA HIS A 17 -3.20 -1.44 -0.09
C HIS A 17 -4.66 -1.03 -0.34
N CYS A 18 -5.58 -1.95 -0.10
CA CYS A 18 -7.02 -1.67 -0.19
C CYS A 18 -7.51 -0.87 1.02
N ASP A 19 -8.67 -0.24 0.89
CA ASP A 19 -9.39 0.34 2.02
C ASP A 19 -9.93 -0.73 2.99
N ALA A 20 -10.60 -0.28 4.05
CA ALA A 20 -11.17 -1.18 5.05
C ALA A 20 -12.26 -2.12 4.49
N GLN A 21 -12.83 -1.80 3.31
CA GLN A 21 -13.86 -2.59 2.65
C GLN A 21 -13.28 -3.54 1.59
N GLY A 22 -11.99 -3.43 1.28
CA GLY A 22 -11.30 -4.28 0.31
C GLY A 22 -11.16 -3.66 -1.07
N HIS A 23 -11.45 -2.37 -1.25
CA HIS A 23 -11.36 -1.70 -2.55
C HIS A 23 -10.00 -1.01 -2.73
N TYR A 24 -9.41 -1.14 -3.91
CA TYR A 24 -8.20 -0.40 -4.29
C TYR A 24 -8.56 0.87 -5.04
N SER A 25 -7.79 1.92 -4.81
CA SER A 25 -7.86 3.16 -5.61
C SER A 25 -7.33 2.96 -7.03
N GLY A 26 -7.90 3.68 -8.00
CA GLY A 26 -7.40 3.74 -9.37
C GLY A 26 -7.91 2.63 -10.30
N TYR A 27 -8.88 1.83 -9.87
CA TYR A 27 -9.45 0.75 -10.68
C TYR A 27 -10.94 0.97 -10.98
N PRO A 28 -11.37 0.75 -12.24
CA PRO A 28 -12.78 0.61 -12.58
C PRO A 28 -13.23 -0.81 -12.20
N GLY A 29 -14.07 -0.92 -11.17
CA GLY A 29 -14.51 -2.20 -10.62
C GLY A 29 -13.46 -2.86 -9.72
N GLN A 30 -13.93 -3.75 -8.84
CA GLN A 30 -13.10 -4.36 -7.79
C GLN A 30 -13.02 -5.89 -7.88
N GLY A 31 -13.67 -6.48 -8.90
CA GLY A 31 -13.73 -7.94 -9.08
C GLY A 31 -14.59 -8.66 -8.03
N ASP A 32 -15.39 -7.91 -7.27
CA ASP A 32 -16.27 -8.37 -6.20
C ASP A 32 -17.76 -8.36 -6.58
N GLY A 33 -18.08 -7.94 -7.81
CA GLY A 33 -19.46 -7.81 -8.31
C GLY A 33 -20.20 -6.58 -7.78
N GLN A 34 -19.52 -5.71 -7.04
CA GLN A 34 -19.99 -4.39 -6.68
C GLN A 34 -19.39 -3.45 -7.73
N ASP A 35 -20.20 -2.70 -8.50
CA ASP A 35 -19.72 -1.79 -9.56
C ASP A 35 -19.03 -0.54 -8.98
N VAL A 36 -18.02 -0.75 -8.13
CA VAL A 36 -17.26 0.27 -7.43
C VAL A 36 -16.13 0.77 -8.33
N ASP A 37 -16.31 1.97 -8.87
CA ASP A 37 -15.29 2.66 -9.65
C ASP A 37 -14.51 3.65 -8.78
N THR A 38 -13.20 3.44 -8.69
CA THR A 38 -12.26 4.31 -7.98
C THR A 38 -11.25 4.96 -8.92
N SER A 39 -11.53 4.94 -10.23
CA SER A 39 -10.67 5.52 -11.24
C SER A 39 -10.37 6.99 -10.93
N GLY A 40 -9.11 7.39 -11.15
CA GLY A 40 -8.62 8.73 -10.83
C GLY A 40 -8.36 8.99 -9.33
N GLN A 41 -8.74 8.08 -8.44
CA GLN A 41 -8.39 8.17 -7.02
C GLN A 41 -7.03 7.54 -6.74
N SER A 42 -6.38 8.00 -5.68
CA SER A 42 -5.04 7.54 -5.27
C SER A 42 -4.90 7.31 -3.76
N PHE A 43 -6.03 7.15 -3.05
CA PHE A 43 -6.01 6.88 -1.62
C PHE A 43 -5.18 5.62 -1.29
N LEU A 44 -4.60 5.59 -0.08
CA LEU A 44 -3.85 4.44 0.45
C LEU A 44 -2.69 3.98 -0.46
N ARG A 45 -2.13 4.93 -1.22
CA ARG A 45 -0.90 4.79 -2.00
C ARG A 45 0.06 5.87 -1.55
N GLY A 46 1.32 5.53 -1.38
CA GLY A 46 2.32 6.50 -0.96
C GLY A 46 3.73 5.97 -1.12
N TRP A 47 4.68 6.89 -1.15
CA TRP A 47 6.09 6.55 -1.09
C TRP A 47 6.79 7.40 -0.05
N GLN A 48 7.82 6.83 0.56
CA GLN A 48 8.73 7.53 1.45
C GLN A 48 10.17 7.16 1.09
N LYS A 49 11.09 8.02 1.52
CA LYS A 49 12.52 7.74 1.43
C LYS A 49 13.01 7.34 2.81
N THR A 50 13.77 6.24 2.89
CA THR A 50 14.39 5.80 4.15
C THR A 50 15.37 6.85 4.66
N ASP A 51 15.34 7.10 5.96
CA ASP A 51 16.35 7.93 6.64
C ASP A 51 17.73 7.26 6.72
N ASP A 52 18.69 7.91 7.36
CA ASP A 52 20.06 7.41 7.52
C ASP A 52 20.15 6.11 8.34
N THR A 53 19.09 5.81 9.12
CA THR A 53 18.95 4.55 9.88
C THR A 53 18.17 3.48 9.12
N GLY A 54 17.80 3.74 7.87
CA GLY A 54 17.10 2.81 6.99
C GLY A 54 15.60 2.66 7.31
N ILE A 55 15.01 3.61 8.03
CA ILE A 55 13.62 3.55 8.48
C ILE A 55 12.72 4.41 7.60
N VAL A 56 11.51 3.92 7.31
CA VAL A 56 10.39 4.69 6.77
C VAL A 56 9.15 4.48 7.64
N SER A 57 8.32 5.51 7.74
CA SER A 57 7.05 5.46 8.47
C SER A 57 5.91 5.91 7.56
N PHE A 58 4.81 5.18 7.61
CA PHE A 58 3.56 5.51 6.91
C PHE A 58 2.44 5.59 7.94
N ALA A 59 1.66 6.67 7.92
CA ALA A 59 0.41 6.76 8.64
C ALA A 59 -0.70 6.25 7.71
N THR A 60 -1.33 5.14 8.07
CA THR A 60 -2.39 4.52 7.28
C THR A 60 -3.40 3.79 8.18
N ILE A 61 -4.39 3.14 7.59
CA ILE A 61 -5.36 2.27 8.27
C ILE A 61 -4.96 0.80 8.17
N TYR A 62 -5.56 -0.06 9.00
CA TYR A 62 -5.48 -1.50 8.80
C TYR A 62 -6.28 -1.90 7.54
N PRO A 63 -5.68 -2.58 6.54
CA PRO A 63 -6.37 -2.90 5.30
C PRO A 63 -7.50 -3.90 5.50
N GLY A 64 -8.51 -3.82 4.64
CA GLY A 64 -9.55 -4.84 4.53
C GLY A 64 -9.03 -6.14 3.92
N TRP A 65 -9.96 -6.97 3.46
CA TRP A 65 -9.69 -8.15 2.65
C TRP A 65 -10.62 -8.15 1.45
N TYR A 66 -10.30 -8.93 0.43
CA TYR A 66 -11.15 -9.11 -0.74
C TYR A 66 -11.10 -10.57 -1.18
N ARG A 67 -12.10 -10.99 -1.96
CA ARG A 67 -12.33 -12.39 -2.31
C ARG A 67 -11.03 -13.09 -2.75
N GLY A 68 -10.67 -14.15 -2.04
CA GLY A 68 -9.52 -15.00 -2.35
C GLY A 68 -8.18 -14.50 -1.80
N ARG A 69 -8.13 -13.41 -1.02
CA ARG A 69 -6.90 -12.86 -0.46
C ARG A 69 -7.06 -12.53 1.02
N THR A 70 -6.07 -12.92 1.82
CA THR A 70 -5.91 -12.40 3.19
C THR A 70 -5.58 -10.91 3.16
N THR A 71 -5.85 -10.21 4.26
CA THR A 71 -5.35 -8.85 4.48
C THR A 71 -3.84 -8.79 4.27
N HIS A 72 -3.39 -7.76 3.55
CA HIS A 72 -1.98 -7.47 3.27
C HIS A 72 -1.79 -5.97 3.04
#